data_AF-A0A372G010-F1
#
_entry.id   AF-A0A372G010-F1
#
_cell.length_a   1.000
_cell.length_b   1.000
_cell.length_c   1.000
_cell.angle_alpha   90.00
_cell.angle_beta   90.00
_cell.angle_gamma   90.00
#
_symmetry.space_group_name_H-M   'P 1'
#
loop_
_entity.id
_entity.type
_entity.pdbx_description
1 polymer ?
#
loop_
_entity_poly.entity_id
_entity_poly.type
_entity_poly.pdbx_seq_one_letter_code
_entity_poly.pdbx_strand_id
1 'polypeptide(L)'
;MAAEPPAPTSGVHRNAEVRLHLLGGFRLTHNATPVVVPRGLQRIIALIGLRPDATRAHLAGLLWPEAGEDRALSSLRTALWRLRQDPYCPLTTTADTIRLDPLVRVDVDRLVETAARVRDGQAPEDAAEALAAGRHDLLPGWYEDWVLTDRERLRQLRLHMLEQAAAQHLAAGRHGEALETALEAMAAEPLRETPHRLVVRTHLAEGNAFEAVHAFYVYRDLLLRELRLEPSPAMSALLDETLEPIRRATRVPAEPRHPGGRARFRTR
;
A
#
# COMPACT_ATOMS: atom_id res chain seq x y z
N MET A 1 -10.47 38.34 56.33
CA MET A 1 -9.80 37.26 55.57
C MET A 1 -10.81 36.17 55.29
N ALA A 2 -11.49 36.23 54.14
CA ALA A 2 -12.41 35.19 53.68
C ALA A 2 -11.65 34.33 52.65
N ALA A 3 -11.61 33.02 52.88
CA ALA A 3 -10.99 32.05 51.98
C ALA A 3 -11.89 31.87 50.74
N GLU A 4 -11.29 32.00 49.57
CA GLU A 4 -11.91 31.80 48.27
C GLU A 4 -12.13 30.28 48.03
N PRO A 5 -13.30 29.85 47.53
CA PRO A 5 -13.54 28.44 47.26
C PRO A 5 -12.71 27.98 46.05
N PRO A 6 -12.25 26.70 46.02
CA PRO A 6 -11.46 26.20 44.91
C PRO A 6 -12.31 26.17 43.63
N ALA A 7 -11.89 26.95 42.64
CA ALA A 7 -12.46 26.92 41.30
C ALA A 7 -12.26 25.51 40.69
N PRO A 8 -13.27 24.96 39.99
CA PRO A 8 -13.08 23.72 39.25
C PRO A 8 -12.02 23.95 38.18
N THR A 9 -11.00 23.08 38.15
CA THR A 9 -9.98 23.06 37.11
C THR A 9 -10.66 22.72 35.78
N SER A 10 -11.13 23.75 35.08
CA SER A 10 -11.48 23.72 33.67
C SER A 10 -10.20 23.56 32.85
N GLY A 11 -9.56 22.40 33.00
CA GLY A 11 -8.46 21.99 32.14
C GLY A 11 -9.03 21.69 30.77
N VAL A 12 -9.12 22.71 29.92
CA VAL A 12 -9.26 22.50 28.49
C VAL A 12 -8.02 21.71 28.08
N HIS A 13 -8.16 20.39 27.84
CA HIS A 13 -7.12 19.52 27.33
C HIS A 13 -6.81 19.88 25.86
N ARG A 14 -6.32 21.09 25.64
CA ARG A 14 -6.09 21.69 24.30
C ARG A 14 -4.83 21.17 23.62
N ASN A 15 -4.13 20.22 24.23
CA ASN A 15 -2.80 19.77 23.80
C ASN A 15 -2.54 18.26 24.01
N ALA A 16 -3.59 17.47 24.25
CA ALA A 16 -3.42 16.03 24.36
C ALA A 16 -3.46 15.39 22.97
N GLU A 17 -2.40 14.70 22.59
CA GLU A 17 -2.33 14.03 21.30
C GLU A 17 -3.04 12.66 21.41
N VAL A 18 -4.12 12.50 20.63
CA VAL A 18 -4.83 11.23 20.53
C VAL A 18 -4.47 10.58 19.20
N ARG A 19 -3.96 9.35 19.25
CA ARG A 19 -3.62 8.58 18.04
C ARG A 19 -4.42 7.30 17.97
N LEU A 20 -5.05 7.08 16.82
CA LEU A 20 -5.71 5.84 16.45
C LEU A 20 -4.84 5.12 15.41
N HIS A 21 -4.31 3.97 15.80
CA HIS A 21 -3.61 3.08 14.89
C HIS A 21 -4.56 1.98 14.45
N LEU A 22 -4.64 1.78 13.13
CA LEU A 22 -5.42 0.72 12.49
C LEU A 22 -4.53 -0.18 11.62
N LEU A 23 -3.37 0.31 11.16
CA LEU A 23 -2.37 -0.48 10.45
C LEU A 23 -1.57 -1.32 11.47
N GLY A 24 -1.57 -2.63 11.30
CA GLY A 24 -0.94 -3.57 12.23
C GLY A 24 -1.77 -3.90 13.47
N GLY A 25 -2.97 -3.33 13.60
CA GLY A 25 -3.93 -3.66 14.64
C GLY A 25 -4.52 -2.44 15.33
N PHE A 26 -5.66 -2.63 16.01
CA PHE A 26 -6.31 -1.55 16.74
C PHE A 26 -5.47 -1.12 17.95
N ARG A 27 -5.07 0.15 18.00
CA ARG A 27 -4.49 0.77 19.19
C ARG A 27 -4.94 2.22 19.29
N LEU A 28 -5.55 2.57 20.42
CA LEU A 28 -5.87 3.95 20.76
C LEU A 28 -4.88 4.40 21.83
N THR A 29 -4.26 5.56 21.63
CA THR A 29 -3.35 6.16 22.63
C THR A 29 -3.75 7.60 22.91
N HIS A 30 -3.57 8.01 24.16
CA HIS A 30 -3.72 9.38 24.61
C HIS A 30 -2.41 9.80 25.28
N ASN A 31 -1.69 10.78 24.71
CA ASN A 31 -0.32 11.13 25.11
C ASN A 31 0.59 9.91 25.22
N ALA A 32 0.59 9.07 24.16
CA ALA A 32 1.30 7.79 24.07
C ALA A 32 0.88 6.70 25.09
N THR A 33 -0.05 6.99 26.00
CA THR A 33 -0.58 5.99 26.94
C THR A 33 -1.68 5.18 26.28
N PRO A 34 -1.61 3.83 26.25
CA PRO A 34 -2.65 3.00 25.66
C PRO A 34 -3.99 3.16 26.39
N VAL A 35 -5.06 3.36 25.62
CA VAL A 35 -6.44 3.38 26.10
C VAL A 35 -7.06 2.00 25.89
N VAL A 36 -7.57 1.38 26.95
CA VAL A 36 -8.20 0.07 26.89
C VAL A 36 -9.64 0.22 26.43
N VAL A 37 -9.91 -0.21 25.20
CA VAL A 37 -11.25 -0.17 24.61
C VAL A 37 -11.79 -1.61 24.47
N PRO A 38 -12.99 -1.93 24.96
CA PRO A 38 -13.62 -3.23 24.71
C PRO A 38 -13.77 -3.53 23.21
N ARG A 39 -13.51 -4.77 22.77
CA ARG A 39 -13.49 -5.17 21.35
C ARG A 39 -14.75 -4.72 20.56
N GLY A 40 -15.93 -4.83 21.15
CA GLY A 40 -17.17 -4.38 20.51
C GLY A 40 -17.22 -2.88 20.21
N LEU A 41 -16.55 -2.07 21.03
CA LEU A 41 -16.45 -0.62 20.85
C LEU A 41 -15.28 -0.21 19.94
N GLN A 42 -14.21 -1.02 19.90
CA GLN A 42 -13.10 -0.83 18.93
C GLN A 42 -13.63 -0.83 17.49
N ARG A 43 -14.56 -1.74 17.16
CA ARG A 43 -15.17 -1.84 15.83
C ARG A 43 -15.84 -0.56 15.38
N ILE A 44 -16.51 0.11 16.31
CA ILE A 44 -17.23 1.36 16.06
C ILE A 44 -16.23 2.49 15.82
N ILE A 45 -15.22 2.63 16.68
CA ILE A 45 -14.19 3.67 16.53
C ILE A 45 -13.42 3.49 15.22
N ALA A 46 -13.01 2.26 14.91
CA ALA A 46 -12.29 1.95 13.68
C ALA A 46 -13.11 2.30 12.43
N LEU A 47 -14.38 1.89 12.38
CA LEU A 47 -15.23 2.18 11.23
C LEU A 47 -15.49 3.68 11.07
N ILE A 48 -15.73 4.42 12.16
CA ILE A 48 -15.88 5.88 12.12
C ILE A 48 -14.60 6.54 11.63
N GLY A 49 -13.43 6.08 12.09
CA GLY A 49 -12.13 6.57 11.63
C GLY A 49 -11.91 6.37 10.13
N LEU A 50 -12.37 5.24 9.58
CA LEU A 50 -12.27 4.94 8.15
C LEU A 50 -13.36 5.60 7.29
N ARG A 51 -14.41 6.15 7.92
CA ARG A 51 -15.60 6.75 7.27
C ARG A 51 -16.04 8.03 8.01
N PRO A 52 -15.20 9.08 8.05
CA PRO A 52 -15.45 10.26 8.88
C PRO A 52 -16.71 11.06 8.48
N ASP A 53 -17.25 10.86 7.28
CA ASP A 53 -18.45 11.56 6.77
C ASP A 53 -19.69 10.65 6.67
N ALA A 54 -19.61 9.40 7.14
CA ALA A 54 -20.74 8.47 7.04
C ALA A 54 -21.91 8.85 7.95
N THR A 55 -23.12 8.63 7.45
CA THR A 55 -24.34 8.76 8.24
C THR A 55 -24.45 7.66 9.28
N ARG A 56 -25.24 7.90 10.33
CA ARG A 56 -25.50 6.91 11.38
C ARG A 56 -26.14 5.63 10.83
N ALA A 57 -27.05 5.76 9.85
CA ALA A 57 -27.70 4.63 9.19
C ALA A 57 -26.68 3.79 8.42
N HIS A 58 -25.77 4.40 7.67
CA HIS A 58 -24.73 3.69 6.95
C HIS A 58 -23.77 2.94 7.89
N LEU A 59 -23.29 3.61 8.94
CA LEU A 59 -22.43 2.97 9.96
C LEU A 59 -23.12 1.79 10.65
N ALA A 60 -24.40 1.95 11.00
CA ALA A 60 -25.18 0.89 11.64
C ALA A 60 -25.33 -0.33 10.73
N GLY A 61 -25.62 -0.13 9.44
CA GLY A 61 -25.75 -1.20 8.46
C GLY A 61 -24.45 -1.99 8.26
N LEU A 62 -23.28 -1.33 8.29
CA LEU A 62 -21.99 -2.01 8.18
C LEU A 62 -21.60 -2.79 9.45
N LEU A 63 -21.98 -2.30 10.63
CA LEU A 63 -21.64 -2.94 11.91
C LEU A 63 -22.52 -4.16 12.22
N TRP A 64 -23.79 -4.11 11.80
CA TRP A 64 -24.82 -5.13 12.03
C TRP A 64 -25.60 -5.45 10.75
N PRO A 65 -24.96 -6.08 9.74
CA PRO A 65 -25.59 -6.34 8.44
C PRO A 65 -26.81 -7.28 8.54
N GLU A 66 -26.82 -8.18 9.52
CA GLU A 66 -27.90 -9.14 9.74
C GLU A 66 -29.11 -8.55 10.49
N ALA A 67 -29.02 -7.31 10.96
CA ALA A 67 -30.09 -6.66 11.72
C ALA A 67 -30.91 -5.73 10.83
N GLY A 68 -32.23 -5.72 11.02
CA GLY A 68 -33.08 -4.68 10.44
C GLY A 68 -32.66 -3.28 10.91
N GLU A 69 -32.91 -2.27 10.07
CA GLU A 69 -32.39 -0.90 10.23
C GLU A 69 -32.65 -0.30 11.63
N ASP A 70 -33.88 -0.39 12.14
CA ASP A 70 -34.24 0.11 13.47
C ASP A 70 -33.41 -0.53 14.59
N ARG A 71 -33.17 -1.85 14.49
CA ARG A 71 -32.40 -2.61 15.48
C ARG A 71 -30.91 -2.28 15.38
N ALA A 72 -30.38 -2.10 14.18
CA ALA A 72 -29.01 -1.67 13.95
C ALA A 72 -28.77 -0.25 14.53
N LEU A 73 -29.68 0.69 14.25
CA LEU A 73 -29.63 2.06 14.77
C LEU A 73 -29.75 2.10 16.30
N SER A 74 -30.62 1.28 16.90
CA SER A 74 -30.74 1.15 18.35
C SER A 74 -29.46 0.60 19.00
N SER A 75 -28.84 -0.39 18.36
CA SER A 75 -27.55 -0.96 18.79
C SER A 75 -26.43 0.07 18.71
N LEU A 76 -26.37 0.83 17.61
CA LEU A 76 -25.43 1.93 17.44
C LEU A 76 -25.60 2.99 18.53
N ARG A 77 -26.83 3.42 18.82
CA ARG A 77 -27.13 4.41 19.87
C ARG A 77 -26.64 3.94 21.24
N THR A 78 -26.91 2.69 21.59
CA THR A 78 -26.48 2.09 22.86
C THR A 78 -24.96 2.05 22.98
N ALA A 79 -24.27 1.65 21.91
CA ALA A 79 -22.82 1.55 21.93
C ALA A 79 -22.14 2.92 21.98
N LEU A 80 -22.68 3.92 21.27
CA LEU A 80 -22.19 5.30 21.36
C LEU A 80 -22.43 5.94 22.73
N TRP A 81 -23.55 5.62 23.37
CA TRP A 81 -23.79 6.05 24.75
C TRP A 81 -22.71 5.50 25.68
N ARG A 82 -22.36 4.21 25.56
CA ARG A 82 -21.25 3.61 26.34
C ARG A 82 -19.91 4.27 26.05
N LEU A 83 -19.60 4.52 24.78
CA LEU A 83 -18.36 5.21 24.38
C LEU A 83 -18.25 6.60 25.00
N ARG A 84 -19.34 7.37 25.02
CA ARG A 84 -19.38 8.72 25.60
C ARG A 84 -19.19 8.75 27.13
N GLN A 85 -19.35 7.62 27.81
CA GLN A 85 -19.05 7.54 29.24
C GLN A 85 -17.55 7.43 29.51
N ASP A 86 -16.75 7.06 28.51
CA ASP A 86 -15.30 7.02 28.61
C ASP A 86 -14.74 8.46 28.50
N PRO A 87 -13.97 8.95 29.49
CA PRO A 87 -13.34 10.27 29.41
C PRO A 87 -12.33 10.39 28.25
N TYR A 88 -11.85 9.27 27.71
CA TYR A 88 -10.96 9.22 26.54
C TYR A 88 -11.71 8.93 25.24
N CYS A 89 -13.04 9.09 25.23
CA CYS A 89 -13.86 8.91 24.04
C CYS A 89 -13.31 9.74 22.87
N PRO A 90 -12.88 9.12 21.76
CA PRO A 90 -12.28 9.85 20.66
C PRO A 90 -13.33 10.42 19.71
N LEU A 91 -14.60 10.55 20.12
CA LEU A 91 -15.72 10.83 19.21
C LEU A 91 -16.39 12.18 19.48
N THR A 92 -16.70 12.89 18.40
CA THR A 92 -17.56 14.07 18.39
C THR A 92 -18.84 13.75 17.64
N THR A 93 -19.99 14.20 18.17
CA THR A 93 -21.30 13.93 17.54
C THR A 93 -22.00 15.23 17.16
N THR A 94 -22.50 15.28 15.93
CA THR A 94 -23.46 16.27 15.44
C THR A 94 -24.82 15.59 15.23
N ALA A 95 -25.84 16.33 14.77
CA ALA A 95 -27.21 15.84 14.65
C ALA A 95 -27.30 14.50 13.87
N ASP A 96 -26.66 14.42 12.69
CA ASP A 96 -26.80 13.27 11.78
C ASP A 96 -25.51 12.48 11.51
N THR A 97 -24.36 12.95 11.99
CA THR A 97 -23.06 12.28 11.79
C THR A 97 -22.30 12.07 13.09
N ILE A 98 -21.41 11.08 13.06
CA ILE A 98 -20.50 10.77 14.16
C ILE A 98 -19.11 10.78 13.56
N ARG A 99 -18.21 11.56 14.17
CA ARG A 99 -16.83 11.69 13.70
C ARG A 99 -15.90 11.37 14.84
N LEU A 100 -14.64 11.10 14.50
CA LEU A 100 -13.57 11.24 15.49
C LEU A 100 -13.43 12.72 15.85
N ASP A 101 -12.97 13.01 17.07
CA ASP A 101 -12.57 14.35 17.46
C ASP A 101 -11.46 14.85 16.51
N PRO A 102 -11.47 16.13 16.07
CA PRO A 102 -10.47 16.67 15.14
C PRO A 102 -9.00 16.56 15.60
N LEU A 103 -8.77 16.37 16.90
CA LEU A 103 -7.44 16.15 17.47
C LEU A 103 -6.96 14.69 17.32
N VAL A 104 -7.84 13.76 16.97
CA VAL A 104 -7.47 12.37 16.73
C VAL A 104 -6.73 12.27 15.39
N ARG A 105 -5.53 11.70 15.44
CA ARG A 105 -4.75 11.36 14.25
C ARG A 105 -4.90 9.88 13.94
N VAL A 106 -5.31 9.56 12.71
CA VAL A 106 -5.42 8.18 12.24
C VAL A 106 -4.25 7.88 11.31
N ASP A 107 -3.56 6.78 11.55
CA ASP A 107 -2.40 6.37 10.73
C ASP A 107 -2.77 6.11 9.25
N VAL A 108 -3.97 5.63 8.98
CA VAL A 108 -4.50 5.43 7.63
C VAL A 108 -4.66 6.74 6.85
N ASP A 109 -5.05 7.84 7.51
CA ASP A 109 -5.26 9.13 6.84
C ASP A 109 -3.94 9.64 6.24
N ARG A 110 -2.84 9.52 7.01
CA ARG A 110 -1.50 9.89 6.54
C ARG A 110 -1.08 9.09 5.31
N LEU A 111 -1.35 7.79 5.28
CA LEU A 111 -1.08 6.95 4.11
C LEU A 111 -1.87 7.43 2.89
N VAL A 112 -3.15 7.76 3.08
CA VAL A 112 -4.04 8.22 2.00
C VAL A 112 -3.62 9.59 1.45
N GLU A 113 -3.32 10.54 2.33
CA GLU A 113 -2.86 11.88 1.96
C GLU A 113 -1.51 11.83 1.22
N THR A 114 -0.57 11.02 1.71
CA THR A 114 0.74 10.85 1.07
C THR A 114 0.60 10.22 -0.32
N ALA A 115 -0.25 9.20 -0.46
CA ALA A 115 -0.52 8.59 -1.75
C ALA A 115 -1.16 9.55 -2.76
N ALA A 116 -2.04 10.44 -2.30
CA ALA A 116 -2.60 11.49 -3.15
C ALA A 116 -1.52 12.44 -3.67
N ARG A 117 -0.61 12.90 -2.81
CA ARG A 117 0.51 13.78 -3.18
C ARG A 117 1.47 13.11 -4.16
N VAL A 118 1.81 11.83 -3.93
CA VAL A 118 2.65 11.05 -4.86
C VAL A 118 1.99 10.92 -6.23
N ARG A 119 0.67 10.64 -6.27
CA ARG A 119 -0.10 10.57 -7.52
C ARG A 119 -0.11 11.90 -8.28
N ASP A 120 -0.12 13.02 -7.56
CA ASP A 120 -0.06 14.36 -8.13
C ASP A 120 1.37 14.75 -8.58
N GLY A 121 2.30 13.80 -8.59
CA GLY A 121 3.67 13.96 -9.08
C GLY A 121 4.64 14.56 -8.06
N GLN A 122 4.22 14.72 -6.81
CA GLN A 122 5.10 15.21 -5.75
C GLN A 122 6.01 14.08 -5.23
N ALA A 123 7.14 14.46 -4.63
CA ALA A 123 8.01 13.57 -3.86
C ALA A 123 7.96 13.97 -2.38
N PRO A 124 6.89 13.59 -1.65
CA PRO A 124 6.78 13.89 -0.22
C PRO A 124 7.99 13.37 0.56
N GLU A 125 8.55 14.20 1.46
CA GLU A 125 9.61 13.76 2.38
C GLU A 125 9.14 12.60 3.27
N ASP A 126 7.84 12.54 3.57
CA ASP A 126 7.20 11.51 4.37
C ASP A 126 6.77 10.26 3.59
N ALA A 127 7.05 10.17 2.29
CA ALA A 127 6.68 9.03 1.45
C ALA A 127 7.21 7.69 1.99
N ALA A 128 8.49 7.66 2.39
CA ALA A 128 9.12 6.44 2.92
C ALA A 128 8.47 5.98 4.22
N GLU A 129 8.12 6.90 5.12
CA GLU A 129 7.45 6.58 6.38
C GLU A 129 6.02 6.06 6.14
N ALA A 130 5.28 6.69 5.23
CA ALA A 130 3.94 6.25 4.84
C ALA A 130 3.98 4.85 4.19
N LEU A 131 4.92 4.60 3.29
CA LEU A 131 5.14 3.28 2.67
C LEU A 131 5.46 2.21 3.72
N ALA A 132 6.30 2.56 4.70
CA ALA A 132 6.67 1.67 5.79
C ALA A 132 5.49 1.32 6.70
N ALA A 133 4.68 2.31 7.09
CA ALA A 133 3.47 2.08 7.87
C ALA A 133 2.46 1.22 7.11
N GLY A 134 2.29 1.48 5.81
CA GLY A 134 1.39 0.73 4.94
C GLY A 134 1.80 -0.71 4.65
N ARG A 135 2.99 -1.17 5.08
CA ARG A 135 3.37 -2.60 5.04
C ARG A 135 2.52 -3.45 5.95
N HIS A 136 1.95 -2.87 7.00
CA HIS A 136 1.12 -3.59 7.94
C HIS A 136 -0.32 -3.65 7.45
N ASP A 137 -0.93 -4.83 7.54
CA ASP A 137 -2.34 -5.01 7.20
C ASP A 137 -3.24 -4.14 8.06
N LEU A 138 -4.34 -3.66 7.47
CA LEU A 138 -5.42 -3.03 8.22
C LEU A 138 -6.09 -4.06 9.14
N LEU A 139 -6.06 -3.79 10.45
CA LEU A 139 -6.76 -4.56 11.49
C LEU A 139 -6.62 -6.09 11.32
N PRO A 140 -5.40 -6.65 11.41
CA PRO A 140 -5.18 -8.10 11.32
C PRO A 140 -6.02 -8.85 12.37
N GLY A 141 -6.56 -10.00 11.97
CA GLY A 141 -7.45 -10.81 12.82
C GLY A 141 -8.91 -10.32 12.89
N TRP A 142 -9.27 -9.34 12.06
CA TRP A 142 -10.64 -8.88 11.85
C TRP A 142 -11.12 -9.32 10.47
N TYR A 143 -12.33 -9.88 10.43
CA TYR A 143 -12.89 -10.58 9.27
C TYR A 143 -14.25 -10.01 8.84
N GLU A 144 -14.58 -8.80 9.28
CA GLU A 144 -15.79 -8.13 8.82
C GLU A 144 -15.62 -7.64 7.38
N ASP A 145 -16.66 -7.73 6.56
CA ASP A 145 -16.59 -7.44 5.12
C ASP A 145 -16.08 -6.02 4.83
N TRP A 146 -16.47 -5.04 5.64
CA TRP A 146 -15.99 -3.67 5.52
C TRP A 146 -14.48 -3.56 5.77
N VAL A 147 -13.91 -4.35 6.69
CA VAL A 147 -12.46 -4.40 6.94
C VAL A 147 -11.75 -4.99 5.74
N LEU A 148 -12.25 -6.11 5.19
CA LEU A 148 -11.65 -6.77 4.04
C LEU A 148 -11.62 -5.85 2.82
N THR A 149 -12.72 -5.13 2.59
CA THR A 149 -12.85 -4.14 1.51
C THR A 149 -11.83 -3.00 1.69
N ASP A 150 -11.71 -2.44 2.89
CA ASP A 150 -10.72 -1.39 3.16
C ASP A 150 -9.27 -1.90 3.09
N ARG A 151 -9.01 -3.14 3.53
CA ARG A 151 -7.67 -3.74 3.45
C ARG A 151 -7.23 -3.86 2.00
N GLU A 152 -8.09 -4.36 1.11
CA GLU A 152 -7.77 -4.44 -0.32
C GLU A 152 -7.59 -3.05 -0.93
N ARG A 153 -8.46 -2.08 -0.58
CA ARG A 153 -8.33 -0.69 -1.02
C ARG A 153 -6.97 -0.09 -0.64
N LEU A 154 -6.54 -0.25 0.62
CA LEU A 154 -5.27 0.28 1.10
C LEU A 154 -4.07 -0.47 0.50
N ARG A 155 -4.19 -1.78 0.28
CA ARG A 155 -3.17 -2.58 -0.42
C ARG A 155 -2.96 -2.06 -1.84
N GLN A 156 -4.03 -1.85 -2.60
CA GLN A 156 -3.96 -1.27 -3.95
C GLN A 156 -3.37 0.14 -3.93
N LEU A 157 -3.76 0.97 -2.96
CA LEU A 157 -3.23 2.32 -2.82
C LEU A 157 -1.71 2.31 -2.61
N ARG A 158 -1.22 1.46 -1.70
CA ARG A 158 0.21 1.30 -1.45
C ARG A 158 0.96 0.79 -2.67
N LEU A 159 0.42 -0.18 -3.41
CA LEU A 159 1.03 -0.68 -4.64
C LEU A 159 1.22 0.43 -5.68
N HIS A 160 0.19 1.25 -5.92
CA HIS A 160 0.32 2.40 -6.83
C HIS A 160 1.36 3.40 -6.33
N MET A 161 1.42 3.66 -5.02
CA MET A 161 2.41 4.56 -4.44
C MET A 161 3.84 4.05 -4.63
N LEU A 162 4.09 2.75 -4.43
CA LEU A 162 5.39 2.13 -4.71
C LEU A 162 5.77 2.24 -6.20
N GLU A 163 4.84 1.99 -7.11
CA GLU A 163 5.11 2.08 -8.55
C GLU A 163 5.48 3.50 -8.99
N GLN A 164 4.76 4.51 -8.48
CA GLN A 164 5.08 5.90 -8.77
C GLN A 164 6.42 6.30 -8.16
N ALA A 165 6.69 5.92 -6.91
CA ALA A 165 7.97 6.20 -6.27
C ALA A 165 9.14 5.55 -7.04
N ALA A 166 9.02 4.27 -7.43
CA ALA A 166 10.02 3.57 -8.24
C ALA A 166 10.23 4.26 -9.61
N ALA A 167 9.15 4.69 -10.28
CA ALA A 167 9.24 5.43 -11.53
C ALA A 167 9.92 6.80 -11.36
N GLN A 168 9.65 7.52 -10.27
CA GLN A 168 10.30 8.79 -9.93
C GLN A 168 11.78 8.60 -9.63
N HIS A 169 12.17 7.55 -8.88
CA HIS A 169 13.57 7.21 -8.63
C HIS A 169 14.31 6.91 -9.93
N LEU A 170 13.70 6.10 -10.81
CA LEU A 170 14.27 5.80 -12.12
C LEU A 170 14.45 7.06 -12.98
N ALA A 171 13.43 7.93 -13.04
CA ALA A 171 13.52 9.18 -13.79
C ALA A 171 14.60 10.14 -13.25
N ALA A 172 14.91 10.05 -11.95
CA ALA A 172 15.97 10.80 -11.30
C ALA A 172 17.36 10.16 -11.40
N GLY A 173 17.51 9.01 -12.08
CA GLY A 173 18.78 8.27 -12.17
C GLY A 173 19.18 7.55 -10.87
N ARG A 174 18.27 7.47 -9.90
CA ARG A 174 18.45 6.77 -8.61
C ARG A 174 18.08 5.30 -8.75
N HIS A 175 18.92 4.56 -9.48
CA HIS A 175 18.61 3.19 -9.90
C HIS A 175 18.49 2.21 -8.73
N GLY A 176 19.33 2.35 -7.69
CA GLY A 176 19.26 1.49 -6.51
C GLY A 176 17.92 1.59 -5.78
N GLU A 177 17.47 2.83 -5.51
CA GLU A 177 16.18 3.07 -4.85
C GLU A 177 15.00 2.69 -5.75
N ALA A 178 15.11 2.87 -7.07
CA ALA A 178 14.10 2.43 -8.02
C ALA A 178 13.92 0.90 -7.99
N LEU A 179 15.04 0.17 -7.96
CA LEU A 179 15.04 -1.29 -7.90
C LEU A 179 14.47 -1.79 -6.58
N GLU A 180 14.93 -1.25 -5.44
CA GLU A 180 14.43 -1.62 -4.11
C GLU A 180 12.91 -1.43 -4.00
N THR A 181 12.41 -0.26 -4.44
CA THR A 181 10.99 0.07 -4.39
C THR A 181 10.15 -0.83 -5.32
N ALA A 182 10.66 -1.12 -6.52
CA ALA A 182 9.98 -2.02 -7.46
C ALA A 182 9.93 -3.47 -6.93
N LEU A 183 11.02 -3.96 -6.32
CA LEU A 183 11.06 -5.28 -5.70
C LEU A 183 10.11 -5.38 -4.51
N GLU A 184 9.95 -4.32 -3.71
CA GLU A 184 8.96 -4.26 -2.63
C GLU A 184 7.52 -4.38 -3.18
N ALA A 185 7.24 -3.75 -4.33
CA ALA A 185 5.94 -3.90 -5.00
C ALA A 185 5.72 -5.31 -5.58
N MET A 186 6.76 -5.92 -6.15
CA MET A 186 6.72 -7.31 -6.64
C MET A 186 6.45 -8.31 -5.51
N ALA A 187 7.08 -8.12 -4.34
CA ALA A 187 6.83 -8.98 -3.18
C ALA A 187 5.38 -8.88 -2.68
N ALA A 188 4.77 -7.69 -2.80
CA ALA A 188 3.39 -7.45 -2.39
C ALA A 188 2.34 -7.93 -3.41
N GLU A 189 2.67 -7.91 -4.71
CA GLU A 189 1.81 -8.42 -5.78
C GLU A 189 2.66 -9.03 -6.91
N PRO A 190 3.03 -10.33 -6.80
CA PRO A 190 3.97 -10.97 -7.73
C PRO A 190 3.51 -11.02 -9.18
N LEU A 191 2.19 -11.04 -9.44
CA LEU A 191 1.63 -11.15 -10.79
C LEU A 191 1.38 -9.79 -11.46
N ARG A 192 1.59 -8.67 -10.77
CA ARG A 192 1.37 -7.34 -11.34
C ARG A 192 2.56 -6.94 -12.19
N GLU A 193 2.32 -6.59 -13.46
CA GLU A 193 3.39 -6.38 -14.45
C GLU A 193 4.21 -5.10 -14.24
N THR A 194 3.59 -4.02 -13.76
CA THR A 194 4.22 -2.69 -13.70
C THR A 194 5.52 -2.69 -12.87
N PRO A 195 5.60 -3.30 -11.68
CA PRO A 195 6.84 -3.44 -10.93
C PRO A 195 7.92 -4.22 -11.69
N HIS A 196 7.58 -5.33 -12.35
CA HIS A 196 8.53 -6.08 -13.17
C HIS A 196 9.07 -5.23 -14.33
N ARG A 197 8.21 -4.43 -14.99
CA ARG A 197 8.63 -3.50 -16.04
C ARG A 197 9.61 -2.46 -15.51
N LEU A 198 9.40 -1.97 -14.28
CA LEU A 198 10.31 -1.03 -13.64
C LEU A 198 11.67 -1.65 -13.33
N VAL A 199 11.71 -2.91 -12.87
CA VAL A 199 12.97 -3.66 -12.68
C VAL A 199 13.74 -3.79 -14.00
N VAL A 200 13.08 -4.26 -15.07
CA VAL A 200 13.70 -4.39 -16.40
C VAL A 200 14.23 -3.05 -16.89
N ARG A 201 13.43 -1.99 -16.81
CA ARG A 201 13.86 -0.63 -17.22
C ARG A 201 15.04 -0.11 -16.39
N THR A 202 15.07 -0.42 -15.10
CA THR A 202 16.15 0.03 -14.20
C THR A 202 17.47 -0.64 -14.58
N HIS A 203 17.48 -1.96 -14.80
CA HIS A 203 18.68 -2.66 -15.26
C HIS A 203 19.16 -2.17 -16.63
N LEU A 204 18.24 -1.88 -17.55
CA LEU A 204 18.61 -1.30 -18.85
C LEU A 204 19.24 0.09 -18.70
N ALA A 205 18.69 0.94 -17.82
CA ALA A 205 19.24 2.27 -17.55
C ALA A 205 20.64 2.24 -16.90
N GLU A 206 20.95 1.18 -16.14
CA GLU A 206 22.29 0.92 -15.59
C GLU A 206 23.27 0.31 -16.61
N GLY A 207 22.80 -0.11 -17.79
CA GLY A 207 23.60 -0.86 -18.76
C GLY A 207 23.73 -2.35 -18.45
N ASN A 208 22.98 -2.86 -17.47
CA ASN A 208 22.96 -4.26 -17.04
C ASN A 208 22.03 -5.10 -17.93
N ALA A 209 22.37 -5.23 -19.22
CA ALA A 209 21.55 -5.93 -20.22
C ALA A 209 21.21 -7.38 -19.84
N PHE A 210 22.16 -8.11 -19.24
CA PHE A 210 21.93 -9.49 -18.79
C PHE A 210 20.84 -9.56 -17.70
N GLU A 211 20.91 -8.70 -16.68
CA GLU A 211 19.94 -8.67 -15.59
C GLU A 211 18.54 -8.28 -16.08
N ALA A 212 18.45 -7.34 -17.04
CA ALA A 212 17.18 -6.98 -17.66
C ALA A 212 16.53 -8.17 -18.38
N VAL A 213 17.30 -8.92 -19.18
CA VAL A 213 16.82 -10.11 -19.89
C VAL A 213 16.44 -11.23 -18.91
N HIS A 214 17.26 -11.44 -17.88
CA HIS A 214 16.99 -12.43 -16.84
C HIS A 214 15.68 -12.12 -16.09
N ALA A 215 15.48 -10.87 -15.65
CA ALA A 215 14.27 -10.45 -14.96
C ALA A 215 13.00 -10.65 -15.81
N PHE A 216 13.06 -10.34 -17.11
CA PHE A 216 11.96 -10.61 -18.04
C PHE A 216 11.61 -12.10 -18.10
N TYR A 217 12.60 -12.97 -18.24
CA TYR A 217 12.35 -14.41 -18.35
C TYR A 217 11.82 -15.01 -17.04
N VAL A 218 12.31 -14.55 -15.89
CA VAL A 218 11.77 -14.91 -14.58
C VAL A 218 10.28 -14.55 -14.49
N TYR A 219 9.90 -13.33 -14.90
CA TYR A 219 8.50 -12.91 -14.90
C TYR A 219 7.64 -13.68 -15.90
N ARG A 220 8.14 -13.93 -17.12
CA ARG A 220 7.45 -14.73 -18.12
C ARG A 220 7.17 -16.14 -17.59
N ASP A 221 8.16 -16.78 -17.01
CA ASP A 221 8.03 -18.15 -16.50
C ASP A 221 7.03 -18.19 -15.33
N LEU A 222 6.98 -17.14 -14.50
CA LEU A 222 5.93 -16.96 -13.48
C LEU A 222 4.52 -16.87 -14.10
N LEU A 223 4.31 -16.00 -15.09
CA LEU A 223 3.01 -15.84 -15.76
C LEU A 223 2.56 -17.13 -16.47
N LEU A 224 3.47 -17.82 -17.14
CA LEU A 224 3.17 -19.08 -17.81
C LEU A 224 2.82 -20.19 -16.82
N ARG A 225 3.44 -20.19 -15.64
CA ARG A 225 3.18 -21.17 -14.58
C ARG A 225 1.82 -20.91 -13.91
N GLU A 226 1.53 -19.66 -13.54
CA GLU A 226 0.35 -19.31 -12.75
C GLU A 226 -0.90 -19.06 -13.59
N LEU A 227 -0.76 -18.37 -14.74
CA LEU A 227 -1.89 -17.88 -15.53
C LEU A 227 -1.93 -18.45 -16.96
N ARG A 228 -0.88 -19.14 -17.42
CA ARG A 228 -0.71 -19.58 -18.83
C ARG A 228 -0.75 -18.41 -19.83
N LEU A 229 -0.23 -17.27 -19.42
CA LEU A 229 -0.17 -16.04 -20.22
C LEU A 229 1.28 -15.66 -20.54
N GLU A 230 1.46 -14.90 -21.62
CA GLU A 230 2.72 -14.23 -21.96
C GLU A 230 2.72 -12.79 -21.42
N PRO A 231 3.91 -12.20 -21.15
CA PRO A 231 4.04 -10.79 -20.82
C PRO A 231 3.43 -9.89 -21.89
N SER A 232 2.99 -8.69 -21.49
CA SER A 232 2.38 -7.76 -22.42
C SER A 232 3.35 -7.31 -23.53
N PRO A 233 2.82 -6.76 -24.65
CA PRO A 233 3.65 -6.12 -25.66
C PRO A 233 4.51 -4.98 -25.09
N ALA A 234 4.01 -4.23 -24.10
CA ALA A 234 4.74 -3.14 -23.47
C ALA A 234 5.93 -3.62 -22.63
N MET A 235 5.84 -4.84 -22.05
CA MET A 235 6.97 -5.49 -21.40
C MET A 235 7.97 -6.01 -22.45
N SER A 236 7.48 -6.72 -23.47
CA SER A 236 8.32 -7.34 -24.50
C SER A 236 9.14 -6.31 -25.29
N ALA A 237 8.54 -5.16 -25.61
CA ALA A 237 9.20 -4.07 -26.33
C ALA A 237 10.43 -3.50 -25.59
N LEU A 238 10.54 -3.65 -24.26
CA LEU A 238 11.69 -3.18 -23.50
C LEU A 238 13.00 -3.88 -23.90
N LEU A 239 12.91 -5.12 -24.39
CA LEU A 239 14.08 -5.93 -24.71
C LEU A 239 14.41 -5.99 -26.20
N ASP A 240 13.60 -5.39 -27.08
CA ASP A 240 13.80 -5.51 -28.52
C ASP A 240 15.17 -4.98 -28.96
N GLU A 241 15.56 -3.78 -28.50
CA GLU A 241 16.87 -3.21 -28.81
C GLU A 241 18.03 -4.02 -28.21
N THR A 242 17.82 -4.61 -27.03
CA THR A 242 18.85 -5.39 -26.33
C THR A 242 19.07 -6.76 -26.98
N LEU A 243 18.00 -7.39 -27.47
CA LEU A 243 18.04 -8.72 -28.07
C LEU A 243 18.34 -8.70 -29.57
N GLU A 244 18.10 -7.59 -30.28
CA GLU A 244 18.31 -7.49 -31.72
C GLU A 244 19.76 -7.82 -32.16
N PRO A 245 20.83 -7.31 -31.50
CA PRO A 245 22.20 -7.69 -31.83
C PRO A 245 22.46 -9.19 -31.65
N ILE A 246 21.92 -9.79 -30.59
CA ILE A 246 22.04 -11.22 -30.31
C ILE A 246 21.33 -12.02 -31.40
N ARG A 247 20.07 -11.68 -31.72
CA ARG A 247 19.28 -12.32 -32.78
C ARG A 247 19.97 -12.23 -34.15
N ARG A 248 20.61 -11.10 -34.47
CA ARG A 248 21.41 -10.94 -35.69
C ARG A 248 22.62 -11.86 -35.71
N ALA A 249 23.37 -11.94 -34.60
CA ALA A 249 24.54 -12.80 -34.50
C ALA A 249 24.18 -14.29 -34.68
N THR A 250 23.04 -14.74 -34.14
CA THR A 250 22.57 -16.14 -34.29
C THR A 250 22.00 -16.44 -35.68
N ARG A 251 21.56 -15.42 -36.43
CA ARG A 251 21.02 -15.56 -37.80
C ARG A 251 22.10 -15.61 -38.88
N VAL A 252 23.35 -15.26 -38.57
CA VAL A 252 24.47 -15.46 -39.52
C VAL A 252 24.64 -16.98 -39.69
N PRO A 253 24.40 -17.54 -40.89
CA PRO A 253 24.63 -18.96 -41.12
C PRO A 253 26.10 -19.23 -40.83
N ALA A 254 26.40 -20.27 -40.05
CA ALA A 254 27.76 -20.76 -39.94
C ALA A 254 28.27 -21.01 -41.36
N GLU A 255 29.25 -20.22 -41.83
CA GLU A 255 29.90 -20.47 -43.12
C GLU A 255 30.30 -21.95 -43.15
N PRO A 256 29.97 -22.69 -44.23
CA PRO A 256 30.33 -24.09 -44.32
C PRO A 256 31.84 -24.16 -44.20
N ARG A 257 32.32 -24.68 -43.05
CA ARG A 257 33.73 -24.96 -42.80
C ARG A 257 34.22 -25.79 -43.98
N HIS A 258 34.97 -25.14 -44.88
CA HIS A 258 35.52 -25.80 -46.06
C HIS A 258 36.31 -27.03 -45.58
N PRO A 259 35.93 -28.26 -45.96
CA PRO A 259 36.74 -29.41 -45.64
C PRO A 259 38.05 -29.23 -46.39
N GLY A 260 39.12 -29.04 -45.63
CA GLY A 260 40.45 -28.72 -46.12
C GLY A 260 40.85 -29.59 -47.32
N GLY A 261 41.30 -28.92 -48.37
CA GLY A 261 41.84 -29.56 -49.56
C GLY A 261 42.92 -30.56 -49.16
N ARG A 262 42.71 -31.83 -49.52
CA ARG A 262 43.77 -32.84 -49.47
C ARG A 262 44.90 -32.39 -50.40
N ALA A 263 46.00 -31.93 -49.80
CA ALA A 263 47.26 -31.73 -50.50
C ALA A 263 47.67 -33.07 -51.15
N ARG A 264 47.58 -33.14 -52.48
CA ARG A 264 48.14 -34.24 -53.25
C ARG A 264 49.66 -34.07 -53.25
N PHE A 265 50.35 -34.83 -52.40
CA PHE A 265 51.78 -35.06 -52.57
C PHE A 265 51.99 -35.88 -53.85
N ARG A 266 52.67 -35.28 -54.84
CA ARG A 266 53.27 -35.98 -55.98
C ARG A 266 54.63 -36.49 -55.53
N THR A 267 54.81 -37.80 -55.49
CA THR A 267 56.14 -38.43 -55.42
C THR A 267 56.46 -39.08 -56.76
N ARG A 268 57.72 -38.90 -57.15
CA ARG A 268 58.35 -39.38 -58.39
C ARG A 268 58.44 -40.89 -58.47
#